data_AF-A0A844YJ21-F1
#
_entry.id   AF-A0A844YJ21-F1
#
_cell.length_a   1.000
_cell.length_b   1.000
_cell.length_c   1.000
_cell.angle_alpha   90.00
_cell.angle_beta   90.00
_cell.angle_gamma   90.00
#
_symmetry.space_group_name_H-M   'P 1'
#
loop_
_entity.id
_entity.type
_entity.pdbx_description
1 polymer ?
#
loop_
_entity_poly.entity_id
_entity_poly.type
_entity_poly.pdbx_seq_one_letter_code
_entity_poly.pdbx_strand_id
1 'polypeptide(L)'
;MKAHFDGNDFPDGLKSLFESSRVSLSIADYTAPDCPLVGVNDMFCEMSGYEAGDALGRNCRFLQPEGGAGPVRQRMREYLAEDGPGNAKFVVPNVRRDGSQFLNLLYMAKLTRDGKVRLVLGSQFAIDENTGERAGVYDLALQSDLRQLNLLTADDNWALLGSYDALASSHSIIAQAKLD
;
A
#
# COMPACT_ATOMS: atom_id res chain seq x y z
N MET A 1 -15.04 -3.87 8.63
CA MET A 1 -14.82 -3.37 7.25
C MET A 1 -14.81 -4.59 6.36
N LYS A 2 -15.12 -4.45 5.08
CA LYS A 2 -15.02 -5.55 4.11
C LYS A 2 -13.67 -5.50 3.41
N ALA A 3 -13.12 -6.68 3.19
CA ALA A 3 -12.04 -6.89 2.26
C ALA A 3 -12.62 -7.42 0.95
N HIS A 4 -12.05 -7.00 -0.17
CA HIS A 4 -12.45 -7.42 -1.50
C HIS A 4 -11.22 -8.01 -2.17
N PHE A 5 -11.28 -9.26 -2.61
CA PHE A 5 -10.17 -9.97 -3.25
C PHE A 5 -10.64 -10.62 -4.55
N ASP A 6 -9.74 -10.77 -5.53
CA ASP A 6 -9.96 -11.65 -6.67
C ASP A 6 -9.39 -13.06 -6.40
N GLY A 7 -10.19 -14.12 -6.61
CA GLY A 7 -9.75 -15.50 -6.38
C GLY A 7 -9.58 -15.91 -4.90
N ASN A 8 -9.03 -17.13 -4.68
CA ASN A 8 -9.18 -17.87 -3.42
C ASN A 8 -7.87 -18.29 -2.69
N ASP A 9 -6.67 -17.89 -3.13
CA ASP A 9 -5.39 -18.38 -2.52
C ASP A 9 -4.59 -17.28 -1.81
N PHE A 10 -5.24 -16.54 -0.90
CA PHE A 10 -4.55 -15.64 0.03
C PHE A 10 -4.50 -16.25 1.44
N PRO A 11 -3.41 -16.05 2.20
CA PRO A 11 -3.34 -16.44 3.60
C PRO A 11 -4.51 -15.85 4.39
N ASP A 12 -5.12 -16.64 5.26
CA ASP A 12 -6.25 -16.18 6.07
C ASP A 12 -5.86 -15.02 6.99
N GLY A 13 -4.59 -14.98 7.42
CA GLY A 13 -3.99 -13.83 8.11
C GLY A 13 -4.06 -12.53 7.32
N LEU A 14 -3.81 -12.59 6.01
CA LEU A 14 -3.88 -11.42 5.13
C LEU A 14 -5.33 -10.94 4.95
N LYS A 15 -6.28 -11.88 4.77
CA LYS A 15 -7.70 -11.55 4.66
C LYS A 15 -8.22 -10.89 5.94
N SER A 16 -7.93 -11.52 7.09
CA SER A 16 -8.31 -11.03 8.42
C SER A 16 -7.74 -9.63 8.68
N LEU A 17 -6.51 -9.37 8.24
CA LEU A 17 -5.92 -8.03 8.33
C LEU A 17 -6.75 -7.01 7.53
N PHE A 18 -7.06 -7.30 6.26
CA PHE A 18 -7.79 -6.34 5.42
C PHE A 18 -9.19 -6.01 5.97
N GLU A 19 -9.86 -6.97 6.62
CA GLU A 19 -11.19 -6.78 7.21
C GLU A 19 -11.18 -5.95 8.50
N SER A 20 -10.10 -6.04 9.28
CA SER A 20 -9.98 -5.43 10.61
C SER A 20 -9.14 -4.15 10.63
N SER A 21 -8.27 -3.94 9.64
CA SER A 21 -7.40 -2.77 9.53
C SER A 21 -8.19 -1.49 9.30
N ARG A 22 -7.80 -0.45 10.04
CA ARG A 22 -8.35 0.92 9.89
C ARG A 22 -7.53 1.80 8.95
N VAL A 23 -6.47 1.28 8.36
CA VAL A 23 -5.70 2.00 7.33
C VAL A 23 -6.15 1.55 5.94
N SER A 24 -5.98 2.41 4.94
CA SER A 24 -6.24 2.04 3.55
C SER A 24 -5.20 1.01 3.10
N LEU A 25 -5.67 -0.18 2.74
CA LEU A 25 -4.83 -1.28 2.29
C LEU A 25 -5.21 -1.74 0.88
N SER A 26 -4.19 -2.10 0.12
CA SER A 26 -4.29 -2.74 -1.19
C SER A 26 -3.23 -3.83 -1.31
N ILE A 27 -3.49 -4.92 -2.00
CA ILE A 27 -2.50 -5.96 -2.33
C ILE A 27 -2.48 -6.15 -3.85
N ALA A 28 -1.29 -6.24 -4.43
CA ALA A 28 -1.08 -6.49 -5.85
C ALA A 28 -0.37 -7.83 -6.09
N ASP A 29 -0.70 -8.51 -7.18
CA ASP A 29 0.03 -9.70 -7.63
C ASP A 29 1.30 -9.27 -8.36
N TYR A 30 2.45 -9.48 -7.74
CA TYR A 30 3.76 -9.13 -8.31
C TYR A 30 4.13 -10.02 -9.51
N THR A 31 3.58 -11.23 -9.58
CA THR A 31 3.91 -12.23 -10.60
C THR A 31 3.12 -12.05 -11.89
N ALA A 32 1.97 -11.39 -11.81
CA ALA A 32 1.15 -11.09 -12.98
C ALA A 32 1.69 -9.89 -13.78
N PRO A 33 1.53 -9.91 -15.12
CA PRO A 33 1.87 -8.77 -15.95
C PRO A 33 1.20 -7.50 -15.44
N ASP A 34 1.98 -6.42 -15.38
CA ASP A 34 1.51 -5.11 -14.94
C ASP A 34 1.16 -4.97 -13.44
N CYS A 35 1.41 -6.00 -12.63
CA CYS A 35 1.18 -5.99 -11.18
C CYS A 35 -0.22 -5.47 -10.77
N PRO A 36 -1.30 -6.14 -11.21
CA PRO A 36 -2.67 -5.71 -10.92
C PRO A 36 -3.00 -5.83 -9.42
N LEU A 37 -3.89 -4.97 -8.94
CA LEU A 37 -4.49 -5.08 -7.63
C LEU A 37 -5.37 -6.33 -7.58
N VAL A 38 -5.11 -7.20 -6.61
CA VAL A 38 -5.84 -8.44 -6.36
C VAL A 38 -6.59 -8.41 -5.03
N GLY A 39 -6.42 -7.33 -4.25
CA GLY A 39 -7.27 -7.06 -3.09
C GLY A 39 -7.22 -5.62 -2.62
N VAL A 40 -8.32 -5.13 -2.06
CA VAL A 40 -8.46 -3.80 -1.45
C VAL A 40 -9.42 -3.88 -0.25
N ASN A 41 -9.27 -2.99 0.73
CA ASN A 41 -10.25 -2.85 1.81
C ASN A 41 -11.15 -1.62 1.62
N ASP A 42 -12.24 -1.55 2.40
CA ASP A 42 -13.17 -0.41 2.34
C ASP A 42 -12.46 0.94 2.56
N MET A 43 -11.42 1.00 3.41
CA MET A 43 -10.66 2.23 3.65
C MET A 43 -9.95 2.73 2.38
N PHE A 44 -9.48 1.82 1.52
CA PHE A 44 -8.95 2.18 0.20
C PHE A 44 -10.04 2.74 -0.71
N CYS A 45 -11.20 2.09 -0.75
CA CYS A 45 -12.33 2.52 -1.56
C CYS A 45 -12.82 3.90 -1.14
N GLU A 46 -12.99 4.14 0.17
CA GLU A 46 -13.38 5.44 0.73
C GLU A 46 -12.37 6.54 0.41
N MET A 47 -11.07 6.27 0.59
CA MET A 47 -10.02 7.25 0.37
C MET A 47 -9.84 7.62 -1.11
N SER A 48 -9.94 6.64 -2.01
CA SER A 48 -9.74 6.82 -3.44
C SER A 48 -11.01 7.22 -4.19
N GLY A 49 -12.19 6.97 -3.61
CA GLY A 49 -13.50 7.11 -4.26
C GLY A 49 -13.80 6.03 -5.30
N TYR A 50 -12.93 5.04 -5.48
CA TYR A 50 -13.17 3.90 -6.37
C TYR A 50 -13.88 2.76 -5.64
N GLU A 51 -14.83 2.13 -6.32
CA GLU A 51 -15.38 0.87 -5.84
C GLU A 51 -14.37 -0.27 -6.04
N ALA A 52 -14.46 -1.32 -5.22
CA ALA A 52 -13.54 -2.45 -5.32
C ALA A 52 -13.54 -3.08 -6.72
N GLY A 53 -14.71 -3.24 -7.35
CA GLY A 53 -14.83 -3.77 -8.71
C GLY A 53 -14.18 -2.91 -9.79
N ASP A 54 -14.05 -1.60 -9.56
CA ASP A 54 -13.34 -0.69 -10.47
C ASP A 54 -11.82 -0.74 -10.24
N ALA A 55 -11.35 -1.18 -9.06
CA ALA A 55 -9.94 -1.19 -8.67
C ALA A 55 -9.25 -2.54 -8.95
N LEU A 56 -9.93 -3.65 -8.68
CA LEU A 56 -9.39 -5.01 -8.84
C LEU A 56 -9.07 -5.32 -10.31
N GLY A 57 -8.03 -6.11 -10.54
CA GLY A 57 -7.52 -6.47 -11.86
C GLY A 57 -6.74 -5.37 -12.59
N ARG A 58 -6.56 -4.19 -11.98
CA ARG A 58 -5.86 -3.05 -12.59
C ARG A 58 -4.60 -2.69 -11.82
N ASN A 59 -3.58 -2.20 -12.52
CA ASN A 59 -2.46 -1.58 -11.83
C ASN A 59 -2.90 -0.29 -11.12
N CYS A 60 -2.48 -0.11 -9.87
CA CYS A 60 -2.84 1.02 -9.01
C CYS A 60 -2.46 2.42 -9.59
N ARG A 61 -1.68 2.48 -10.68
CA ARG A 61 -1.39 3.74 -11.39
C ARG A 61 -2.62 4.44 -11.95
N PHE A 62 -3.81 3.82 -11.98
CA PHE A 62 -5.04 4.53 -12.32
C PHE A 62 -5.34 5.70 -11.36
N LEU A 63 -4.75 5.70 -10.17
CA LEU A 63 -4.81 6.83 -9.24
C LEU A 63 -3.86 7.97 -9.64
N GLN A 64 -2.93 7.78 -10.57
CA GLN A 64 -2.00 8.84 -10.98
C GLN A 64 -2.68 9.81 -11.95
N PRO A 65 -2.30 11.10 -11.96
CA PRO A 65 -2.77 12.04 -12.98
C PRO A 65 -2.33 11.59 -14.38
N GLU A 66 -2.97 12.14 -15.42
CA GLU A 66 -2.73 11.76 -16.83
C GLU A 66 -1.25 11.92 -17.26
N GLY A 67 -0.55 12.91 -16.71
CA GLY A 67 0.90 13.11 -16.91
C GLY A 67 1.81 12.16 -16.11
N GLY A 68 1.22 11.27 -15.30
CA GLY A 68 1.90 10.37 -14.37
C GLY A 68 2.45 11.08 -13.13
N ALA A 69 3.06 10.29 -12.23
CA ALA A 69 3.59 10.80 -10.96
C ALA A 69 5.03 11.36 -11.02
N GLY A 70 5.52 11.78 -12.19
CA GLY A 70 6.86 12.40 -12.31
C GLY A 70 8.01 11.49 -11.82
N PRO A 71 9.05 12.05 -11.16
CA PRO A 71 10.26 11.30 -10.74
C PRO A 71 10.01 10.17 -9.75
N VAL A 72 8.94 10.22 -8.93
CA VAL A 72 8.64 9.14 -7.97
C VAL A 72 8.38 7.81 -8.66
N ARG A 73 7.90 7.82 -9.91
CA ARG A 73 7.69 6.59 -10.69
C ARG A 73 8.98 5.80 -10.88
N GLN A 74 10.11 6.48 -11.07
CA GLN A 74 11.39 5.82 -11.23
C GLN A 74 11.82 5.14 -9.93
N ARG A 75 11.70 5.83 -8.80
CA ARG A 75 11.98 5.26 -7.47
C ARG A 75 11.09 4.06 -7.13
N MET A 76 9.81 4.13 -7.50
CA MET A 76 8.88 3.00 -7.34
C MET A 76 9.24 1.82 -8.25
N ARG A 77 9.72 2.06 -9.48
CA ARG A 77 10.24 0.99 -10.36
C ARG A 77 11.48 0.33 -9.78
N GLU A 78 12.41 1.10 -9.24
CA GLU A 78 13.60 0.60 -8.56
C GLU A 78 13.24 -0.24 -7.32
N TYR A 79 12.25 0.21 -6.54
CA TYR A 79 11.69 -0.59 -5.46
C TYR A 79 11.15 -1.94 -5.93
N LEU A 80 10.40 -1.94 -7.04
CA LEU A 80 9.82 -3.16 -7.62
C LEU A 80 10.85 -4.06 -8.32
N ALA A 81 12.10 -3.65 -8.49
CA ALA A 81 13.12 -4.55 -9.03
C ALA A 81 13.35 -5.75 -8.08
N GLU A 82 13.84 -6.87 -8.60
CA GLU A 82 14.07 -8.09 -7.82
C GLU A 82 15.04 -7.87 -6.66
N ASP A 83 16.10 -7.09 -6.89
CA ASP A 83 17.10 -6.66 -5.92
C ASP A 83 16.72 -5.38 -5.14
N GLY A 84 15.55 -4.81 -5.45
CA GLY A 84 15.03 -3.63 -4.76
C GLY A 84 14.67 -3.93 -3.29
N PRO A 85 14.60 -2.91 -2.43
CA PRO A 85 14.34 -3.09 -1.00
C PRO A 85 12.99 -3.77 -0.71
N GLY A 86 12.88 -4.34 0.49
CA GLY A 86 11.65 -5.03 0.93
C GLY A 86 10.46 -4.12 1.15
N ASN A 87 10.72 -2.94 1.73
CA ASN A 87 9.71 -1.93 1.96
C ASN A 87 10.22 -0.52 1.63
N ALA A 88 9.29 0.39 1.38
CA ALA A 88 9.59 1.80 1.09
C ALA A 88 8.37 2.68 1.33
N LYS A 89 8.60 4.00 1.48
CA LYS A 89 7.54 5.02 1.50
C LYS A 89 7.77 6.03 0.38
N PHE A 90 6.70 6.46 -0.25
CA PHE A 90 6.69 7.40 -1.36
C PHE A 90 5.60 8.45 -1.14
N VAL A 91 5.86 9.70 -1.52
CA VAL A 91 4.82 10.71 -1.70
C VAL A 91 4.49 10.77 -3.18
N VAL A 92 3.25 10.42 -3.52
CA VAL A 92 2.79 10.24 -4.91
C VAL A 92 1.60 11.16 -5.16
N PRO A 93 1.64 12.05 -6.17
CA PRO A 93 0.45 12.80 -6.58
C PRO A 93 -0.59 11.83 -7.15
N ASN A 94 -1.79 11.85 -6.59
CA ASN A 94 -2.91 11.02 -6.99
C ASN A 94 -4.19 11.82 -7.20
N VAL A 95 -5.14 11.21 -7.89
CA VAL A 95 -6.44 11.74 -8.25
C VAL A 95 -7.50 10.70 -7.88
N ARG A 96 -8.51 11.13 -7.14
CA ARG A 96 -9.66 10.30 -6.77
C ARG A 96 -10.59 10.10 -7.97
N ARG A 97 -11.56 9.19 -7.83
CA ARG A 97 -12.56 8.93 -8.89
C ARG A 97 -13.39 10.17 -9.26
N ASP A 98 -13.60 11.08 -8.31
CA ASP A 98 -14.31 12.36 -8.54
C ASP A 98 -13.43 13.45 -9.19
N GLY A 99 -12.16 13.16 -9.47
CA GLY A 99 -11.20 14.10 -10.04
C GLY A 99 -10.45 14.95 -9.01
N SER A 100 -10.78 14.86 -7.72
CA SER A 100 -10.07 15.61 -6.68
C SER A 100 -8.63 15.11 -6.51
N GLN A 101 -7.69 16.04 -6.42
CA GLN A 101 -6.27 15.75 -6.26
C GLN A 101 -5.92 15.54 -4.78
N PHE A 102 -4.94 14.69 -4.51
CA PHE A 102 -4.33 14.55 -3.19
C PHE A 102 -2.91 14.01 -3.30
N LEU A 103 -2.08 14.30 -2.30
CA LEU A 103 -0.80 13.63 -2.15
C LEU A 103 -1.02 12.34 -1.35
N ASN A 104 -0.64 11.22 -1.94
CA ASN A 104 -0.72 9.91 -1.31
C ASN A 104 0.64 9.57 -0.69
N LEU A 105 0.69 9.47 0.65
CA LEU A 105 1.78 8.80 1.33
C LEU A 105 1.59 7.28 1.19
N LEU A 106 2.26 6.72 0.20
CA LEU A 106 2.21 5.30 -0.14
C LEU A 106 3.34 4.55 0.56
N TYR A 107 3.00 3.69 1.51
CA TYR A 107 3.88 2.63 1.99
C TYR A 107 3.73 1.39 1.11
N MET A 108 4.84 0.74 0.77
CA MET A 108 4.87 -0.53 0.04
C MET A 108 5.72 -1.56 0.78
N ALA A 109 5.27 -2.81 0.79
CA ALA A 109 6.03 -3.96 1.31
C ALA A 109 5.88 -5.21 0.44
N LYS A 110 6.99 -5.89 0.17
CA LYS A 110 7.01 -7.15 -0.58
C LYS A 110 6.64 -8.30 0.36
N LEU A 111 5.74 -9.16 -0.08
CA LEU A 111 5.44 -10.44 0.56
C LEU A 111 6.03 -11.55 -0.29
N THR A 112 6.79 -12.43 0.35
CA THR A 112 7.36 -13.61 -0.30
C THR A 112 6.61 -14.86 0.09
N ARG A 113 6.59 -15.84 -0.82
CA ARG A 113 6.22 -17.23 -0.55
C ARG A 113 7.34 -18.10 -1.08
N ASP A 114 7.85 -19.00 -0.25
CA ASP A 114 9.00 -19.86 -0.60
C ASP A 114 10.22 -19.06 -1.08
N GLY A 115 10.49 -17.92 -0.44
CA GLY A 115 11.64 -17.05 -0.74
C GLY A 115 11.51 -16.18 -2.01
N LYS A 116 10.42 -16.28 -2.76
CA LYS A 116 10.17 -15.46 -3.95
C LYS A 116 9.09 -14.42 -3.69
N VAL A 117 9.27 -13.20 -4.19
CA VAL A 117 8.25 -12.14 -4.11
C VAL A 117 7.02 -12.57 -4.91
N ARG A 118 5.85 -12.58 -4.26
CA ARG A 118 4.58 -12.95 -4.89
C ARG A 118 3.58 -11.82 -4.86
N LEU A 119 3.55 -11.06 -3.78
CA LEU A 119 2.60 -9.97 -3.60
C LEU A 119 3.32 -8.70 -3.16
N VAL A 120 2.69 -7.57 -3.43
CA VAL A 120 3.10 -6.26 -2.89
C VAL A 120 1.93 -5.67 -2.13
N LEU A 121 2.10 -5.49 -0.82
CA LEU A 121 1.18 -4.77 0.04
C LEU A 121 1.42 -3.28 -0.12
N GLY A 122 0.36 -2.53 -0.33
CA GLY A 122 0.33 -1.08 -0.32
C GLY A 122 -0.55 -0.57 0.83
N SER A 123 -0.06 0.44 1.53
CA SER A 123 -0.87 1.24 2.47
C SER A 123 -0.86 2.69 2.02
N GLN A 124 -2.04 3.26 1.82
CA GLN A 124 -2.21 4.62 1.31
C GLN A 124 -2.69 5.53 2.42
N PHE A 125 -2.16 6.74 2.44
CA PHE A 125 -2.58 7.75 3.40
C PHE A 125 -2.67 9.11 2.69
N ALA A 126 -3.88 9.65 2.61
CA ALA A 126 -4.09 10.95 1.99
C ALA A 126 -3.51 12.07 2.88
N ILE A 127 -2.53 12.79 2.35
CA ILE A 127 -1.97 13.98 2.97
C ILE A 127 -2.88 15.16 2.64
N ASP A 128 -3.50 15.71 3.67
CA ASP A 128 -4.20 17.01 3.68
C ASP A 128 -3.63 17.98 4.74
N GLU A 129 -4.32 19.10 4.93
CA GLU A 129 -3.95 20.15 5.89
C GLU A 129 -3.82 19.62 7.34
N ASN A 130 -4.71 18.70 7.75
CA ASN A 130 -4.79 18.13 9.10
C ASN A 130 -3.94 16.86 9.29
N THR A 131 -2.99 16.62 8.39
CA THR A 131 -2.18 15.39 8.40
C THR A 131 -1.23 15.29 9.59
N GLY A 132 -0.71 16.42 10.10
CA GLY A 132 0.37 16.42 11.10
C GLY A 132 0.05 15.56 12.33
N GLU A 133 -1.16 15.69 12.87
CA GLU A 133 -1.64 14.94 14.03
C GLU A 133 -2.00 13.48 13.68
N ARG A 134 -2.55 13.25 12.49
CA ARG A 134 -3.01 11.91 12.06
C ARG A 134 -1.89 11.00 11.59
N ALA A 135 -0.74 11.56 11.18
CA ALA A 135 0.41 10.79 10.71
C ALA A 135 0.96 9.84 11.77
N GLY A 136 1.00 10.25 13.04
CA GLY A 136 1.45 9.39 14.14
C GLY A 136 0.48 8.24 14.43
N VAL A 137 -0.83 8.51 14.38
CA VAL A 137 -1.87 7.49 14.52
C VAL A 137 -1.81 6.48 13.37
N TYR A 138 -1.61 6.97 12.15
CA TYR A 138 -1.38 6.15 10.97
C TYR A 138 -0.15 5.24 11.13
N ASP A 139 0.99 5.80 11.55
CA ASP A 139 2.22 5.04 11.75
C ASP A 139 2.04 3.89 12.75
N LEU A 140 1.38 4.17 13.88
CA LEU A 140 1.10 3.16 14.91
C LEU A 140 0.15 2.07 14.42
N ALA A 141 -0.92 2.46 13.70
CA ALA A 141 -1.89 1.52 13.15
C ALA A 141 -1.24 0.61 12.11
N LEU A 142 -0.49 1.18 11.16
CA LEU A 142 0.21 0.41 10.12
C LEU A 142 1.28 -0.51 10.73
N GLN A 143 2.03 -0.04 11.74
CA GLN A 143 3.01 -0.89 12.43
C GLN A 143 2.34 -2.08 13.14
N SER A 144 1.19 -1.86 13.78
CA SER A 144 0.40 -2.93 14.41
C SER A 144 -0.05 -3.96 13.36
N ASP A 145 -0.59 -3.48 12.25
CA ASP A 145 -1.10 -4.29 11.14
C ASP A 145 -0.01 -5.18 10.53
N LEU A 146 1.17 -4.60 10.25
CA LEU A 146 2.30 -5.35 9.69
C LEU A 146 2.87 -6.38 10.66
N ARG A 147 2.88 -6.07 11.97
CA ARG A 147 3.29 -7.03 13.00
C ARG A 147 2.32 -8.21 13.07
N GLN A 148 1.02 -7.95 13.03
CA GLN A 148 0.00 -9.00 13.00
C GLN A 148 0.12 -9.85 11.74
N LEU A 149 0.28 -9.22 10.57
CA LEU A 149 0.47 -9.93 9.31
C LEU A 149 1.64 -10.90 9.39
N ASN A 150 2.80 -10.43 9.85
CA ASN A 150 4.00 -11.24 9.95
C ASN A 150 3.84 -12.45 10.89
N LEU A 151 3.04 -12.32 11.96
CA LEU A 151 2.72 -13.43 12.85
C LEU A 151 1.76 -14.44 12.20
N LEU A 152 0.74 -13.94 11.49
CA LEU A 152 -0.32 -14.77 10.92
C LEU A 152 0.09 -15.47 9.62
N THR A 153 1.12 -14.99 8.93
CA THR A 153 1.59 -15.57 7.66
C THR A 153 2.73 -16.57 7.84
N ALA A 154 3.32 -16.66 9.04
CA ALA A 154 4.50 -17.48 9.30
C ALA A 154 4.25 -18.99 9.06
N ASP A 155 3.03 -19.47 9.29
CA ASP A 155 2.67 -20.89 9.15
C ASP A 155 2.49 -21.34 7.69
N ASP A 156 2.32 -20.40 6.73
CA ASP A 156 1.98 -20.69 5.33
C ASP A 156 3.16 -20.51 4.36
N ASN A 157 4.40 -20.52 4.85
CA ASN A 157 5.64 -20.16 4.12
C ASN A 157 5.64 -18.73 3.56
N TRP A 158 4.77 -17.87 4.08
CA TRP A 158 4.71 -16.46 3.70
C TRP A 158 5.54 -15.61 4.66
N ALA A 159 6.32 -14.68 4.10
CA ALA A 159 7.11 -13.74 4.88
C ALA A 159 6.96 -12.31 4.36
N LEU A 160 6.86 -11.36 5.29
CA LEU A 160 6.95 -9.94 4.97
C LEU A 160 8.43 -9.53 4.84
N LEU A 161 8.82 -8.97 3.70
CA LEU A 161 10.21 -8.55 3.47
C LEU A 161 10.42 -7.14 4.03
N GLY A 162 11.10 -7.06 5.18
CA GLY A 162 11.50 -5.82 5.84
C GLY A 162 10.67 -5.48 7.08
N SER A 163 11.23 -4.65 7.97
CA SER A 163 10.56 -4.15 9.17
C SER A 163 10.07 -2.71 8.98
N TYR A 164 8.94 -2.38 9.60
CA TYR A 164 8.46 -1.00 9.69
C TYR A 164 9.41 -0.10 10.50
N ASP A 165 10.13 -0.67 11.48
CA ASP A 165 10.92 0.06 12.45
C ASP A 165 12.12 0.81 11.83
N ALA A 166 12.55 0.39 10.63
CA ALA A 166 13.67 0.98 9.92
C ALA A 166 13.28 2.11 8.94
N LEU A 167 11.99 2.40 8.79
CA LEU A 167 11.51 3.41 7.85
C LEU A 167 11.36 4.78 8.48
N ALA A 168 11.58 5.82 7.65
CA ALA A 168 11.34 7.19 8.07
C ALA A 168 9.90 7.38 8.56
N SER A 169 9.77 8.14 9.65
CA SER A 169 8.45 8.48 10.20
C SER A 169 7.62 9.18 9.12
N SER A 170 6.33 8.87 9.07
CA SER A 170 5.43 9.53 8.11
C SER A 170 5.44 11.04 8.33
N HIS A 171 5.55 11.47 9.59
CA HIS A 171 5.64 12.87 9.96
C HIS A 171 6.82 13.59 9.27
N SER A 172 8.03 13.01 9.30
CA SER A 172 9.21 13.59 8.65
C SER A 172 9.07 13.67 7.14
N ILE A 173 8.54 12.62 6.51
CA ILE A 173 8.33 12.58 5.05
C ILE A 173 7.30 13.65 4.62
N ILE A 174 6.20 13.75 5.35
CA ILE A 174 5.15 14.73 5.08
C ILE A 174 5.67 16.15 5.27
N ALA A 175 6.45 16.40 6.32
CA ALA A 175 7.04 17.71 6.55
C ALA A 175 7.94 18.14 5.38
N GLN A 176 8.80 17.24 4.87
CA GLN A 176 9.64 17.53 3.71
C GLN A 176 8.79 17.81 2.46
N ALA A 177 7.76 17.00 2.20
CA ALA A 177 6.91 17.16 1.02
C ALA A 177 6.05 18.44 1.02
N LYS A 178 5.85 19.08 2.18
CA LYS A 178 5.18 20.39 2.28
C LYS A 178 6.13 21.57 2.08
N LEU A 179 7.44 21.36 2.11
CA LEU A 179 8.47 22.40 1.95
C LEU A 179 8.96 22.55 0.50
N ASP A 180 8.69 21.55 -0.35
CA ASP A 180 9.06 21.50 -1.77
C ASP A 180 7.91 22.02 -2.66
#